data_AF-A0A7Y7IKZ1-F1
#
_entry.id   AF-A0A7Y7IKZ1-F1
#
_cell.length_a   1.000
_cell.length_b   1.000
_cell.length_c   1.000
_cell.angle_alpha   90.00
_cell.angle_beta   90.00
_cell.angle_gamma   90.00
#
_symmetry.space_group_name_H-M   'P 1'
#
loop_
_entity.id
_entity.type
_entity.pdbx_description
1 polymer ?
#
loop_
_entity_poly.entity_id
_entity_poly.type
_entity_poly.pdbx_seq_one_letter_code
_entity_poly.pdbx_strand_id
1 'polypeptide(L)'
;MRIPFLVRGTTAFACAALATTAVLSPAAAAPAPGALTAGPVPASFLGHLATAPAVPSTGDIANAKKSEAATKAESAKIDGMLSAANERLQGSLTGTVSANNAYTNALVTLDKRKADAQTAKAKADAAAAEYKSAKSQLGQLAGNLYKNGGLNLSVQAFLTSSNASDTMYQASTLQALSDERANTFDSAAAASATSTALQAQAAAAQQAADQAATAAEASRQAAQSATDALTAVVKENQAQRSTLLRQLATLHNTTVALEGARVDGLARQAREAALAQEIRNSAAAPAPVVPAASSVTPLNPASQPQQPAAPAPAPIAAPAPAPAPAPAPVRPAPAPVPAPAPAPAPAPAPAPAPAPAPAPAPAPAPAPAPAPSGSYIQVMVNYAMAQSGKSYQWGGTGNPGFDCSGLVMTSFAAAGVSVPRTGTAQFWGAPTRVPLSQMRYGDLLVFNESPAGSGQFEHIAIYIGNDQVVQALAPGYPVGVYSLSDMALGGMQLYPYAARY
;
A
#
# COMPACT_ATOMS: atom_id res chain seq x y z
N MET A 1 20.54 -5.63 -26.98
CA MET A 1 19.54 -4.81 -27.69
C MET A 1 19.12 -3.69 -26.73
N ARG A 2 19.66 -2.49 -26.92
CA ARG A 2 19.47 -1.30 -26.05
C ARG A 2 18.30 -0.48 -26.57
N ILE A 3 17.38 -0.06 -25.69
CA ILE A 3 16.32 0.90 -26.02
C ILE A 3 16.40 2.03 -24.96
N PRO A 4 16.59 3.30 -25.35
CA PRO A 4 16.68 4.41 -24.41
C PRO A 4 15.31 5.02 -24.08
N PHE A 5 15.18 5.38 -22.80
CA PHE A 5 14.13 6.20 -22.21
C PHE A 5 14.18 7.65 -22.74
N LEU A 6 13.02 8.23 -23.03
CA LEU A 6 12.87 9.66 -23.31
C LEU A 6 12.13 10.32 -22.13
N VAL A 7 12.87 11.08 -21.32
CA VAL A 7 12.35 11.96 -20.26
C VAL A 7 12.15 13.35 -20.86
N ARG A 8 10.97 13.96 -20.67
CA ARG A 8 10.70 15.37 -20.96
C ARG A 8 10.02 16.01 -19.76
N GLY A 9 10.55 17.16 -19.34
CA GLY A 9 9.78 18.20 -18.67
C GLY A 9 10.11 18.47 -17.20
N THR A 10 11.26 19.07 -16.93
CA THR A 10 11.56 19.79 -15.68
C THR A 10 10.86 21.16 -15.69
N THR A 11 10.02 21.44 -14.70
CA THR A 11 9.68 22.82 -14.30
C THR A 11 10.00 22.99 -12.82
N ALA A 12 10.97 23.86 -12.56
CA ALA A 12 11.38 24.30 -11.24
C ALA A 12 10.30 25.21 -10.64
N PHE A 13 9.85 24.93 -9.43
CA PHE A 13 9.14 25.88 -8.58
C PHE A 13 10.04 26.26 -7.41
N ALA A 14 10.38 27.54 -7.36
CA ALA A 14 11.16 28.17 -6.31
C ALA A 14 10.32 28.30 -5.02
N CYS A 15 10.80 27.71 -3.93
CA CYS A 15 10.31 27.98 -2.57
C CYS A 15 10.95 29.28 -2.07
N ALA A 16 10.15 30.34 -1.91
CA ALA A 16 10.53 31.51 -1.14
C ALA A 16 10.25 31.25 0.35
N ALA A 17 11.32 31.08 1.13
CA ALA A 17 11.27 31.12 2.59
C ALA A 17 11.32 32.59 3.05
N LEU A 18 10.32 33.04 3.81
CA LEU A 18 10.34 34.32 4.50
C LEU A 18 10.44 34.06 6.01
N ALA A 19 11.65 34.21 6.54
CA ALA A 19 11.91 34.38 7.96
C ALA A 19 11.92 35.88 8.27
N THR A 20 11.03 36.32 9.16
CA THR A 20 11.00 37.69 9.69
C THR A 20 11.63 37.70 11.08
N THR A 21 12.68 38.51 11.26
CA THR A 21 13.16 38.96 12.58
C THR A 21 13.00 40.47 12.66
N ALA A 22 12.29 40.92 13.69
CA ALA A 22 12.06 42.31 14.05
C ALA A 22 13.14 42.82 15.03
N VAL A 23 13.57 44.09 14.91
CA VAL A 23 14.10 44.91 16.02
C VAL A 23 13.73 46.39 15.82
N LEU A 24 13.51 47.05 16.96
CA LEU A 24 12.92 48.34 17.35
C LEU A 24 13.42 49.67 16.71
N SER A 25 12.48 50.63 16.56
CA SER A 25 12.37 52.06 16.97
C SER A 25 13.60 52.97 17.29
N PRO A 26 13.44 54.30 17.54
CA PRO A 26 12.73 55.39 16.81
C PRO A 26 13.54 56.73 16.74
N ALA A 27 12.91 57.80 16.20
CA ALA A 27 12.96 59.22 16.63
C ALA A 27 13.62 60.31 15.72
N ALA A 28 12.81 61.37 15.55
CA ALA A 28 13.11 62.81 15.53
C ALA A 28 13.81 63.48 14.33
N ALA A 29 13.11 64.50 13.77
CA ALA A 29 13.48 65.93 13.79
C ALA A 29 13.23 66.65 12.44
N ALA A 30 12.43 67.73 12.50
CA ALA A 30 12.36 68.80 11.50
C ALA A 30 13.55 69.79 11.69
N PRO A 31 13.82 70.70 10.73
CA PRO A 31 13.19 72.03 10.77
C PRO A 31 12.84 72.67 9.38
N ALA A 32 12.20 73.84 9.46
CA ALA A 32 11.49 74.67 8.45
C ALA A 32 12.40 75.71 7.71
N PRO A 33 11.91 76.88 7.21
CA PRO A 33 10.90 77.19 6.17
C PRO A 33 11.45 78.11 5.03
N GLY A 34 10.70 78.30 3.93
CA GLY A 34 11.05 79.22 2.83
C GLY A 34 9.86 80.05 2.30
N ALA A 35 9.95 81.35 2.57
CA ALA A 35 9.28 82.57 2.08
C ALA A 35 8.10 82.56 1.07
N LEU A 36 7.11 83.38 1.42
CA LEU A 36 5.93 83.83 0.68
C LEU A 36 6.26 84.97 -0.31
N THR A 37 5.57 85.01 -1.46
CA THR A 37 5.33 86.25 -2.23
C THR A 37 3.82 86.45 -2.39
N ALA A 38 3.37 87.67 -2.04
CA ALA A 38 1.98 88.09 -2.04
C ALA A 38 1.60 88.75 -3.38
N GLY A 39 0.46 88.35 -3.95
CA GLY A 39 -0.27 89.09 -4.99
C GLY A 39 -1.67 89.44 -4.48
N PRO A 40 -2.26 90.61 -4.83
CA PRO A 40 -3.50 91.07 -4.23
C PRO A 40 -4.76 90.69 -5.03
N VAL A 41 -5.90 90.81 -4.31
CA VAL A 41 -7.34 90.95 -4.67
C VAL A 41 -8.13 89.73 -5.20
N PRO A 42 -9.46 89.60 -4.95
CA PRO A 42 -10.37 90.49 -4.20
C PRO A 42 -11.25 89.84 -3.11
N ALA A 43 -11.85 90.71 -2.31
CA ALA A 43 -12.78 90.44 -1.22
C ALA A 43 -14.15 89.93 -1.73
N SER A 44 -14.42 88.64 -1.50
CA SER A 44 -15.77 88.07 -1.56
C SER A 44 -15.89 86.78 -0.73
N PHE A 45 -15.52 86.76 0.55
CA PHE A 45 -15.89 85.65 1.45
C PHE A 45 -16.02 86.14 2.89
N LEU A 46 -17.12 86.83 3.18
CA LEU A 46 -17.61 86.92 4.56
C LEU A 46 -18.41 85.65 4.86
N GLY A 47 -17.87 84.86 5.79
CA GLY A 47 -18.62 83.92 6.61
C GLY A 47 -18.71 82.50 6.06
N HIS A 48 -17.70 81.68 6.31
CA HIS A 48 -17.90 80.32 6.83
C HIS A 48 -16.81 80.12 7.90
N LEU A 49 -17.17 80.40 9.15
CA LEU A 49 -16.46 79.86 10.31
C LEU A 49 -16.34 78.35 10.09
N ALA A 50 -15.13 77.81 10.23
CA ALA A 50 -14.92 76.37 10.30
C ALA A 50 -15.83 75.81 11.39
N THR A 51 -16.91 75.14 10.98
CA THR A 51 -17.79 74.42 11.89
C THR A 51 -16.98 73.32 12.54
N ALA A 52 -17.02 73.28 13.87
CA ALA A 52 -16.59 72.11 14.64
C ALA A 52 -17.18 70.84 14.00
N PRO A 53 -16.49 69.68 14.05
CA PRO A 53 -17.04 68.45 13.48
C PRO A 53 -18.42 68.22 14.07
N ALA A 54 -19.45 68.22 13.21
CA ALA A 54 -20.83 68.07 13.63
C ALA A 54 -20.99 66.75 14.39
N VAL A 55 -21.55 66.82 15.60
CA VAL A 55 -21.83 65.63 16.41
C VAL A 55 -22.86 64.77 15.65
N PRO A 56 -22.58 63.48 15.40
CA PRO A 56 -23.47 62.62 14.61
C PRO A 56 -24.88 62.54 15.19
N SER A 57 -25.90 62.62 14.34
CA SER A 57 -27.28 62.47 14.79
C SER A 57 -27.60 61.02 15.19
N THR A 58 -28.69 60.81 15.93
CA THR A 58 -29.18 59.46 16.24
C THR A 58 -29.49 58.64 14.99
N GLY A 59 -29.92 59.29 13.90
CA GLY A 59 -30.11 58.67 12.59
C GLY A 59 -28.81 58.22 11.95
N ASP A 60 -27.75 59.04 12.03
CA ASP A 60 -26.42 58.70 11.53
C ASP A 60 -25.82 57.50 12.30
N ILE A 61 -26.00 57.46 13.62
CA ILE A 61 -25.57 56.34 14.47
C ILE A 61 -26.35 55.06 14.12
N ALA A 62 -27.66 55.15 13.89
CA ALA A 62 -28.47 53.99 13.52
C ALA A 62 -28.13 53.45 12.13
N ASN A 63 -27.87 54.34 11.17
CA ASN A 63 -27.44 53.97 9.82
C ASN A 63 -26.02 53.38 9.82
N ALA A 64 -25.10 53.96 10.61
CA ALA A 64 -23.76 53.42 10.81
C ALA A 64 -23.80 52.00 11.43
N LYS A 65 -24.63 51.79 12.46
CA LYS A 65 -24.83 50.45 13.05
C LYS A 65 -25.44 49.44 12.08
N LYS A 66 -26.37 49.86 11.21
CA LYS A 66 -26.91 48.99 10.15
C LYS A 66 -25.84 48.63 9.12
N SER A 67 -24.99 49.58 8.75
CA SER A 67 -23.85 49.34 7.85
C SER A 67 -22.83 48.38 8.48
N GLU A 68 -22.50 48.58 9.76
CA GLU A 68 -21.60 47.69 10.52
C GLU A 68 -22.16 46.27 10.62
N ALA A 69 -23.45 46.13 10.93
CA ALA A 69 -24.12 44.83 10.97
C ALA A 69 -24.15 44.14 9.60
N ALA A 70 -24.36 44.89 8.51
CA ALA A 70 -24.34 44.36 7.15
C ALA A 70 -22.93 43.90 6.73
N THR A 71 -21.90 44.70 7.01
CA THR A 71 -20.49 44.33 6.78
C THR A 71 -20.11 43.08 7.57
N LYS A 72 -20.53 42.98 8.84
CA LYS A 72 -20.31 41.79 9.67
C LYS A 72 -20.99 40.54 9.09
N ALA A 73 -22.23 40.67 8.60
CA ALA A 73 -22.96 39.57 7.99
C ALA A 73 -22.30 39.08 6.69
N GLU A 74 -21.87 39.98 5.81
CA GLU A 74 -21.18 39.59 4.57
C GLU A 74 -19.79 38.99 4.87
N SER A 75 -19.07 39.53 5.86
CA SER A 75 -17.78 38.96 6.28
C SER A 75 -17.94 37.54 6.81
N ALA A 76 -18.97 37.28 7.64
CA ALA A 76 -19.28 35.95 8.14
C ALA A 76 -19.65 34.97 7.00
N LYS A 77 -20.37 35.44 5.98
CA LYS A 77 -20.70 34.64 4.80
C LYS A 77 -19.44 34.29 3.99
N ILE A 78 -18.52 35.23 3.79
CA ILE A 78 -17.26 34.98 3.09
C ILE A 78 -16.37 34.02 3.90
N ASP A 79 -16.25 34.21 5.21
CA ASP A 79 -15.54 33.27 6.10
C ASP A 79 -16.15 31.86 6.01
N GLY A 80 -17.47 31.74 5.94
CA GLY A 80 -18.18 30.47 5.70
C GLY A 80 -17.87 29.84 4.34
N MET A 81 -17.77 30.65 3.27
CA MET A 81 -17.37 30.16 1.95
C MET A 81 -15.91 29.66 1.95
N LEU A 82 -15.00 30.35 2.65
CA LEU A 82 -13.61 29.93 2.81
C LEU A 82 -13.51 28.61 3.60
N SER A 83 -14.31 28.45 4.66
CA SER A 83 -14.39 27.19 5.40
C SER A 83 -14.89 26.04 4.51
N ALA A 84 -16.00 26.25 3.80
CA ALA A 84 -16.56 25.23 2.91
C ALA A 84 -15.62 24.86 1.75
N ALA A 85 -14.87 25.82 1.22
CA ALA A 85 -13.85 25.56 0.19
C ALA A 85 -12.71 24.70 0.76
N ASN A 86 -12.22 25.05 1.96
CA ASN A 86 -11.22 24.26 2.68
C ASN A 86 -11.73 22.85 3.02
N GLU A 87 -12.99 22.67 3.40
CA GLU A 87 -13.60 21.35 3.67
C GLU A 87 -13.66 20.49 2.40
N ARG A 88 -13.99 21.08 1.23
CA ARG A 88 -13.94 20.37 -0.05
C ARG A 88 -12.51 19.95 -0.42
N LEU A 89 -11.54 20.85 -0.20
CA LEU A 89 -10.13 20.53 -0.41
C LEU A 89 -9.68 19.36 0.48
N GLN A 90 -10.06 19.39 1.76
CA GLN A 90 -9.81 18.31 2.70
C GLN A 90 -10.43 17.00 2.21
N GLY A 91 -11.72 16.98 1.91
CA GLY A 91 -12.41 15.79 1.40
C GLY A 91 -11.77 15.22 0.13
N SER A 92 -11.29 16.08 -0.77
CA SER A 92 -10.57 15.64 -1.97
C SER A 92 -9.19 15.04 -1.65
N LEU A 93 -8.49 15.57 -0.65
CA LEU A 93 -7.21 15.04 -0.19
C LEU A 93 -7.43 13.69 0.51
N THR A 94 -8.46 13.58 1.37
CA THR A 94 -8.91 12.31 1.97
C THR A 94 -9.16 11.25 0.92
N GLY A 95 -9.97 11.58 -0.10
CA GLY A 95 -10.31 10.64 -1.17
C GLY A 95 -9.08 10.21 -1.96
N THR A 96 -8.12 11.10 -2.15
CA THR A 96 -6.85 10.79 -2.85
C THR A 96 -5.98 9.86 -2.03
N VAL A 97 -5.81 10.13 -0.74
CA VAL A 97 -5.02 9.25 0.13
C VAL A 97 -5.70 7.89 0.26
N SER A 98 -7.01 7.85 0.51
CA SER A 98 -7.77 6.59 0.58
C SER A 98 -7.71 5.80 -0.74
N ALA A 99 -7.82 6.44 -1.91
CA ALA A 99 -7.71 5.75 -3.20
C ALA A 99 -6.29 5.19 -3.44
N ASN A 100 -5.25 5.95 -3.08
CA ASN A 100 -3.86 5.47 -3.11
C ASN A 100 -3.66 4.28 -2.15
N ASN A 101 -4.28 4.32 -0.98
CA ASN A 101 -4.25 3.24 0.01
C ASN A 101 -5.06 2.01 -0.45
N ALA A 102 -6.19 2.19 -1.12
CA ALA A 102 -6.96 1.09 -1.71
C ALA A 102 -6.15 0.37 -2.80
N TYR A 103 -5.47 1.14 -3.66
CA TYR A 103 -4.48 0.59 -4.59
C TYR A 103 -3.36 -0.15 -3.86
N THR A 104 -3.03 0.28 -2.63
CA THR A 104 -2.10 -0.41 -1.72
C THR A 104 -2.49 -1.78 -1.33
N ASN A 105 -3.66 -1.87 -0.73
CA ASN A 105 -4.17 -3.13 -0.27
C ASN A 105 -4.39 -4.08 -1.45
N ALA A 106 -4.75 -3.55 -2.63
CA ALA A 106 -4.92 -4.34 -3.84
C ALA A 106 -3.60 -4.95 -4.37
N LEU A 107 -2.48 -4.21 -4.39
CA LEU A 107 -1.19 -4.77 -4.82
C LEU A 107 -0.62 -5.79 -3.83
N VAL A 108 -0.72 -5.54 -2.52
CA VAL A 108 -0.30 -6.52 -1.49
C VAL A 108 -1.11 -7.81 -1.63
N THR A 109 -2.41 -7.67 -1.85
CA THR A 109 -3.29 -8.82 -2.13
C THR A 109 -2.85 -9.54 -3.40
N LEU A 110 -2.57 -8.82 -4.48
CA LEU A 110 -2.08 -9.39 -5.74
C LEU A 110 -0.80 -10.19 -5.55
N ASP A 111 0.21 -9.64 -4.86
CA ASP A 111 1.48 -10.33 -4.62
C ASP A 111 1.28 -11.61 -3.80
N LYS A 112 0.46 -11.55 -2.75
CA LYS A 112 0.09 -12.74 -1.98
C LYS A 112 -0.61 -13.79 -2.85
N ARG A 113 -1.59 -13.39 -3.65
CA ARG A 113 -2.33 -14.33 -4.52
C ARG A 113 -1.43 -14.93 -5.60
N LYS A 114 -0.46 -14.18 -6.13
CA LYS A 114 0.55 -14.71 -7.05
C LYS A 114 1.44 -15.74 -6.37
N ALA A 115 1.92 -15.48 -5.14
CA ALA A 115 2.71 -16.43 -4.38
C ALA A 115 1.91 -17.70 -4.04
N ASP A 116 0.65 -17.56 -3.64
CA ASP A 116 -0.27 -18.67 -3.38
C ASP A 116 -0.49 -19.50 -4.66
N ALA A 117 -0.71 -18.85 -5.82
CA ALA A 117 -0.88 -19.51 -7.11
C ALA A 117 0.37 -20.27 -7.54
N GLN A 118 1.56 -19.69 -7.38
CA GLN A 118 2.84 -20.36 -7.65
C GLN A 118 3.04 -21.58 -6.75
N THR A 119 2.73 -21.45 -5.47
CA THR A 119 2.83 -22.56 -4.49
C THR A 119 1.85 -23.68 -4.84
N ALA A 120 0.60 -23.34 -5.14
CA ALA A 120 -0.42 -24.31 -5.54
C ALA A 120 -0.06 -25.02 -6.85
N LYS A 121 0.48 -24.27 -7.82
CA LYS A 121 0.99 -24.82 -9.07
C LYS A 121 2.14 -25.81 -8.84
N ALA A 122 3.12 -25.47 -8.01
CA ALA A 122 4.23 -26.37 -7.70
C ALA A 122 3.74 -27.69 -7.06
N LYS A 123 2.75 -27.62 -6.16
CA LYS A 123 2.11 -28.81 -5.56
C LYS A 123 1.37 -29.64 -6.61
N ALA A 124 0.62 -29.00 -7.50
CA ALA A 124 -0.09 -29.68 -8.58
C ALA A 124 0.86 -30.37 -9.56
N ASP A 125 1.96 -29.70 -9.94
CA ASP A 125 2.98 -30.25 -10.83
C ASP A 125 3.69 -31.47 -10.18
N ALA A 126 3.98 -31.41 -8.87
CA ALA A 126 4.53 -32.52 -8.11
C ALA A 126 3.58 -33.72 -8.06
N ALA A 127 2.30 -33.51 -7.72
CA ALA A 127 1.31 -34.58 -7.68
C ALA A 127 1.02 -35.18 -9.07
N ALA A 128 1.08 -34.37 -10.13
CA ALA A 128 0.99 -34.87 -11.50
C ALA A 128 2.18 -35.78 -11.86
N ALA A 129 3.39 -35.45 -11.38
CA ALA A 129 4.56 -36.29 -11.56
C ALA A 129 4.45 -37.61 -10.78
N GLU A 130 3.95 -37.57 -9.54
CA GLU A 130 3.67 -38.77 -8.73
C GLU A 130 2.62 -39.67 -9.39
N TYR A 131 1.51 -39.10 -9.85
CA TYR A 131 0.49 -39.84 -10.60
C TYR A 131 1.06 -40.47 -11.87
N LYS A 132 1.91 -39.75 -12.61
CA LYS A 132 2.59 -40.30 -13.79
C LYS A 132 3.48 -41.50 -13.44
N SER A 133 4.19 -41.44 -12.30
CA SER A 133 4.99 -42.55 -11.78
C SER A 133 4.12 -43.75 -11.41
N ALA A 134 3.06 -43.55 -10.62
CA ALA A 134 2.13 -44.60 -10.22
C ALA A 134 1.44 -45.25 -11.43
N LYS A 135 1.05 -44.44 -12.42
CA LYS A 135 0.48 -44.94 -13.69
C LYS A 135 1.48 -45.78 -14.49
N SER A 136 2.77 -45.43 -14.46
CA SER A 136 3.82 -46.24 -15.11
C SER A 136 3.99 -47.59 -14.42
N GLN A 137 4.02 -47.62 -13.09
CA GLN A 137 4.10 -48.87 -12.31
C GLN A 137 2.88 -49.77 -12.56
N LEU A 138 1.69 -49.18 -12.56
CA LEU A 138 0.46 -49.89 -12.90
C LEU A 138 0.50 -50.46 -14.33
N GLY A 139 1.02 -49.69 -15.29
CA GLY A 139 1.23 -50.15 -16.68
C GLY A 139 2.23 -51.29 -16.80
N GLN A 140 3.32 -51.26 -16.03
CA GLN A 140 4.29 -52.37 -15.96
C GLN A 140 3.66 -53.62 -15.37
N LEU A 141 2.89 -53.48 -14.28
CA LEU A 141 2.15 -54.59 -13.68
C LEU A 141 1.18 -55.22 -14.69
N ALA A 142 0.37 -54.40 -15.35
CA ALA A 142 -0.57 -54.84 -16.37
C ALA A 142 0.15 -55.54 -17.55
N GLY A 143 1.27 -54.98 -18.01
CA GLY A 143 2.08 -55.57 -19.08
C GLY A 143 2.69 -56.92 -18.69
N ASN A 144 3.18 -57.06 -17.47
CA ASN A 144 3.71 -58.32 -16.95
C ASN A 144 2.61 -59.40 -16.82
N LEU A 145 1.43 -59.02 -16.33
CA LEU A 145 0.27 -59.92 -16.26
C LEU A 145 -0.15 -60.41 -17.66
N TYR A 146 -0.19 -59.49 -18.63
CA TYR A 146 -0.56 -59.81 -20.01
C TYR A 146 0.47 -60.74 -20.68
N LYS A 147 1.78 -60.44 -20.56
CA LYS A 147 2.85 -61.26 -21.14
C LYS A 147 2.90 -62.67 -20.58
N ASN A 148 2.55 -62.85 -19.30
CA ASN A 148 2.50 -64.16 -18.65
C ASN A 148 1.15 -64.88 -18.89
N GLY A 149 0.33 -64.42 -19.84
CA GLY A 149 -0.91 -65.07 -20.25
C GLY A 149 -2.03 -65.03 -19.21
N GLY A 150 -1.99 -64.09 -18.26
CA GLY A 150 -2.93 -64.02 -17.14
C GLY A 150 -2.78 -65.15 -16.12
N LEU A 151 -1.85 -66.09 -16.34
CA LEU A 151 -1.58 -67.18 -15.42
C LEU A 151 -0.72 -66.66 -14.26
N ASN A 152 -1.24 -66.82 -13.04
CA ASN A 152 -0.48 -66.59 -11.83
C ASN A 152 0.60 -67.69 -11.77
N LEU A 153 1.87 -67.37 -12.05
CA LEU A 153 3.00 -68.33 -12.04
C LEU A 153 3.01 -69.20 -10.76
N SER A 154 2.48 -68.65 -9.69
CA SER A 154 2.29 -69.26 -8.38
C SER A 154 1.24 -70.37 -8.32
N VAL A 155 0.23 -70.43 -9.21
CA VAL A 155 -0.71 -71.57 -9.28
C VAL A 155 -0.01 -72.80 -9.86
N GLN A 156 0.89 -72.63 -10.84
CA GLN A 156 1.74 -73.73 -11.32
C GLN A 156 2.77 -74.17 -10.27
N ALA A 157 3.35 -73.22 -9.53
CA ALA A 157 4.28 -73.53 -8.43
C ALA A 157 3.60 -74.26 -7.25
N PHE A 158 2.34 -73.90 -6.93
CA PHE A 158 1.56 -74.55 -5.89
C PHE A 158 1.20 -75.99 -6.24
N LEU A 159 0.82 -76.24 -7.51
CA LEU A 159 0.51 -77.58 -8.04
C LEU A 159 1.72 -78.50 -8.17
N THR A 160 2.94 -77.97 -8.05
CA THR A 160 4.20 -78.75 -8.15
C THR A 160 4.94 -78.88 -6.81
N SER A 161 4.44 -78.27 -5.72
CA SER A 161 5.07 -78.34 -4.40
C SER A 161 4.93 -79.74 -3.78
N SER A 162 6.03 -80.31 -3.29
CA SER A 162 6.09 -81.71 -2.84
C SER A 162 6.14 -81.89 -1.31
N ASN A 163 6.14 -80.80 -0.52
CA ASN A 163 6.18 -80.84 0.95
C ASN A 163 5.40 -79.66 1.59
N ALA A 164 4.94 -79.85 2.84
CA ALA A 164 4.02 -78.92 3.51
C ALA A 164 4.65 -77.56 3.89
N SER A 165 5.97 -77.52 4.14
CA SER A 165 6.69 -76.28 4.46
C SER A 165 6.82 -75.37 3.24
N ASP A 166 7.09 -75.94 2.06
CA ASP A 166 7.16 -75.20 0.79
C ASP A 166 5.79 -74.62 0.42
N THR A 167 4.70 -75.35 0.67
CA THR A 167 3.34 -74.86 0.41
C THR A 167 3.00 -73.61 1.25
N MET A 168 3.40 -73.58 2.52
CA MET A 168 3.16 -72.41 3.40
C MET A 168 4.00 -71.20 3.00
N TYR A 169 5.27 -71.39 2.65
CA TYR A 169 6.14 -70.31 2.15
C TYR A 169 5.64 -69.74 0.81
N GLN A 170 5.16 -70.61 -0.09
CA GLN A 170 4.55 -70.19 -1.35
C GLN A 170 3.24 -69.44 -1.11
N ALA A 171 2.41 -69.87 -0.16
CA ALA A 171 1.16 -69.19 0.21
C ALA A 171 1.40 -67.80 0.81
N SER A 172 2.40 -67.63 1.70
CA SER A 172 2.75 -66.31 2.25
C SER A 172 3.33 -65.38 1.19
N THR A 173 4.13 -65.92 0.26
CA THR A 173 4.68 -65.15 -0.88
C THR A 173 3.57 -64.70 -1.83
N LEU A 174 2.58 -65.56 -2.07
CA LEU A 174 1.38 -65.27 -2.84
C LEU A 174 0.52 -64.15 -2.23
N GLN A 175 0.33 -64.21 -0.91
CA GLN A 175 -0.38 -63.19 -0.18
C GLN A 175 0.35 -61.85 -0.30
N ALA A 176 1.66 -61.82 -0.01
CA ALA A 176 2.47 -60.62 -0.13
C ALA A 176 2.44 -60.02 -1.55
N LEU A 177 2.49 -60.86 -2.59
CA LEU A 177 2.40 -60.40 -3.99
C LEU A 177 1.00 -59.86 -4.34
N SER A 178 -0.06 -60.43 -3.77
CA SER A 178 -1.43 -59.96 -4.00
C SER A 178 -1.68 -58.63 -3.29
N ASP A 179 -1.18 -58.51 -2.06
CA ASP A 179 -1.21 -57.26 -1.28
C ASP A 179 -0.41 -56.15 -2.00
N GLU A 180 0.78 -56.46 -2.52
CA GLU A 180 1.58 -55.52 -3.31
C GLU A 180 0.85 -55.03 -4.57
N ARG A 181 0.12 -55.91 -5.25
CA ARG A 181 -0.70 -55.54 -6.42
C ARG A 181 -1.89 -54.66 -6.03
N ALA A 182 -2.61 -55.01 -4.98
CA ALA A 182 -3.71 -54.20 -4.46
C ALA A 182 -3.21 -52.80 -4.06
N ASN A 183 -2.09 -52.74 -3.33
CA ASN A 183 -1.42 -51.49 -2.97
C ASN A 183 -1.00 -50.66 -4.20
N THR A 184 -0.55 -51.30 -5.29
CA THR A 184 -0.21 -50.60 -6.54
C THR A 184 -1.43 -49.96 -7.21
N PHE A 185 -2.57 -50.66 -7.22
CA PHE A 185 -3.82 -50.10 -7.74
C PHE A 185 -4.36 -48.97 -6.85
N ASP A 186 -4.40 -49.17 -5.54
CA ASP A 186 -4.91 -48.20 -4.57
C ASP A 186 -4.04 -46.93 -4.55
N SER A 187 -2.72 -47.09 -4.60
CA SER A 187 -1.79 -45.95 -4.69
C SER A 187 -1.94 -45.18 -6.00
N ALA A 188 -2.16 -45.84 -7.13
CA ALA A 188 -2.42 -45.17 -8.40
C ALA A 188 -3.76 -44.41 -8.40
N ALA A 189 -4.81 -45.00 -7.81
CA ALA A 189 -6.11 -44.34 -7.66
C ALA A 189 -6.02 -43.12 -6.73
N ALA A 190 -5.34 -43.26 -5.58
CA ALA A 190 -5.10 -42.17 -4.64
C ALA A 190 -4.25 -41.05 -5.25
N ALA A 191 -3.20 -41.38 -6.00
CA ALA A 191 -2.37 -40.41 -6.71
C ALA A 191 -3.15 -39.67 -7.80
N SER A 192 -4.03 -40.36 -8.54
CA SER A 192 -4.92 -39.75 -9.52
C SER A 192 -5.89 -38.74 -8.89
N ALA A 193 -6.55 -39.14 -7.78
CA ALA A 193 -7.46 -38.27 -7.05
C ALA A 193 -6.72 -37.04 -6.49
N THR A 194 -5.53 -37.24 -5.90
CA THR A 194 -4.69 -36.16 -5.35
C THR A 194 -4.22 -35.20 -6.44
N SER A 195 -3.73 -35.72 -7.57
CA SER A 195 -3.35 -34.90 -8.74
C SER A 195 -4.52 -34.07 -9.24
N THR A 196 -5.71 -34.66 -9.35
CA THR A 196 -6.91 -33.95 -9.83
C THR A 196 -7.32 -32.83 -8.87
N ALA A 197 -7.35 -33.12 -7.57
CA ALA A 197 -7.68 -32.15 -6.54
C ALA A 197 -6.69 -30.97 -6.50
N LEU A 198 -5.38 -31.25 -6.58
CA LEU A 198 -4.35 -30.21 -6.57
C LEU A 198 -4.32 -29.39 -7.86
N GLN A 199 -4.64 -29.99 -9.02
CA GLN A 199 -4.83 -29.23 -10.26
C GLN A 199 -6.01 -28.26 -10.16
N ALA A 200 -7.14 -28.71 -9.60
CA ALA A 200 -8.28 -27.83 -9.36
C ALA A 200 -7.93 -26.70 -8.37
N GLN A 201 -7.17 -27.01 -7.31
CA GLN A 201 -6.68 -26.00 -6.36
C GLN A 201 -5.75 -24.98 -7.03
N ALA A 202 -4.84 -25.42 -7.90
CA ALA A 202 -3.95 -24.53 -8.64
C ALA A 202 -4.73 -23.61 -9.59
N ALA A 203 -5.73 -24.13 -10.30
CA ALA A 203 -6.60 -23.34 -11.16
C ALA A 203 -7.39 -22.28 -10.38
N ALA A 204 -7.96 -22.65 -9.23
CA ALA A 204 -8.67 -21.72 -8.35
C ALA A 204 -7.73 -20.63 -7.78
N ALA A 205 -6.51 -21.01 -7.38
CA ALA A 205 -5.51 -20.05 -6.89
C ALA A 205 -5.06 -19.08 -8.00
N GLN A 206 -4.89 -19.57 -9.24
CA GLN A 206 -4.59 -18.71 -10.39
C GLN A 206 -5.73 -17.73 -10.68
N GLN A 207 -6.98 -18.21 -10.68
CA GLN A 207 -8.14 -17.34 -10.87
C GLN A 207 -8.22 -16.24 -9.78
N ALA A 208 -7.91 -16.58 -8.53
CA ALA A 208 -7.84 -15.60 -7.45
C ALA A 208 -6.72 -14.55 -7.66
N ALA A 209 -5.58 -14.95 -8.26
CA ALA A 209 -4.52 -14.01 -8.63
C ALA A 209 -4.94 -13.09 -9.79
N ASP A 210 -5.64 -13.60 -10.78
CA ASP A 210 -6.15 -12.81 -11.92
C ASP A 210 -7.21 -11.79 -11.47
N GLN A 211 -8.10 -12.20 -10.56
CA GLN A 211 -9.07 -11.31 -9.91
C GLN A 211 -8.38 -10.20 -9.11
N ALA A 212 -7.36 -10.55 -8.32
CA ALA A 212 -6.57 -9.56 -7.58
C ALA A 212 -5.82 -8.61 -8.52
N ALA A 213 -5.38 -9.08 -9.70
CA ALA A 213 -4.72 -8.24 -10.70
C ALA A 213 -5.70 -7.20 -11.28
N THR A 214 -6.93 -7.64 -11.56
CA THR A 214 -8.01 -6.77 -12.04
C THR A 214 -8.38 -5.72 -10.98
N ALA A 215 -8.51 -6.14 -9.72
CA ALA A 215 -8.80 -5.24 -8.61
C ALA A 215 -7.68 -4.20 -8.38
N ALA A 216 -6.42 -4.60 -8.53
CA ALA A 216 -5.28 -3.69 -8.46
C ALA A 216 -5.30 -2.64 -9.58
N GLU A 217 -5.58 -3.04 -10.82
CA GLU A 217 -5.66 -2.10 -11.94
C GLU A 217 -6.86 -1.14 -11.80
N ALA A 218 -8.02 -1.63 -11.36
CA ALA A 218 -9.17 -0.77 -11.06
C ALA A 218 -8.85 0.25 -9.96
N SER A 219 -8.17 -0.19 -8.89
CA SER A 219 -7.76 0.68 -7.79
C SER A 219 -6.70 1.71 -8.22
N ARG A 220 -5.80 1.33 -9.14
CA ARG A 220 -4.83 2.25 -9.76
C ARG A 220 -5.54 3.39 -10.50
N GLN A 221 -6.54 3.05 -11.32
CA GLN A 221 -7.30 4.02 -12.08
C GLN A 221 -8.07 4.96 -11.15
N ALA A 222 -8.68 4.42 -10.09
CA ALA A 222 -9.34 5.22 -9.05
C ALA A 222 -8.36 6.18 -8.36
N ALA A 223 -7.16 5.72 -8.00
CA ALA A 223 -6.11 6.54 -7.41
C ALA A 223 -5.64 7.68 -8.34
N GLN A 224 -5.48 7.39 -9.64
CA GLN A 224 -5.15 8.40 -10.64
C GLN A 224 -6.28 9.43 -10.78
N SER A 225 -7.52 8.98 -10.94
CA SER A 225 -8.68 9.88 -11.04
C SER A 225 -8.85 10.75 -9.78
N ALA A 226 -8.59 10.21 -8.59
CA ALA A 226 -8.62 10.98 -7.35
C ALA A 226 -7.52 12.06 -7.31
N THR A 227 -6.32 11.74 -7.80
CA THR A 227 -5.20 12.69 -7.91
C THR A 227 -5.50 13.82 -8.91
N ASP A 228 -6.12 13.49 -10.05
CA ASP A 228 -6.54 14.46 -11.06
C ASP A 228 -7.65 15.38 -10.50
N ALA A 229 -8.61 14.80 -9.77
CA ALA A 229 -9.67 15.54 -9.09
C ALA A 229 -9.12 16.48 -8.02
N LEU A 230 -8.16 16.02 -7.18
CA LEU A 230 -7.49 16.87 -6.20
C LEU A 230 -6.77 18.03 -6.86
N THR A 231 -6.08 17.81 -7.98
CA THR A 231 -5.40 18.87 -8.73
C THR A 231 -6.40 19.94 -9.20
N ALA A 232 -7.57 19.53 -9.69
CA ALA A 232 -8.63 20.45 -10.08
C ALA A 232 -9.19 21.23 -8.87
N VAL A 233 -9.45 20.55 -7.75
CA VAL A 233 -9.97 21.16 -6.52
C VAL A 233 -8.98 22.15 -5.91
N VAL A 234 -7.68 21.86 -5.92
CA VAL A 234 -6.61 22.77 -5.46
C VAL A 234 -6.62 24.04 -6.30
N LYS A 235 -6.67 23.91 -7.63
CA LYS A 235 -6.67 25.07 -8.54
C LYS A 235 -7.90 25.94 -8.33
N GLU A 236 -9.09 25.33 -8.21
CA GLU A 236 -10.33 26.05 -7.95
C GLU A 236 -10.32 26.74 -6.58
N ASN A 237 -9.85 26.04 -5.54
CA ASN A 237 -9.70 26.60 -4.19
C ASN A 237 -8.79 27.84 -4.19
N GLN A 238 -7.67 27.79 -4.89
CA GLN A 238 -6.75 28.94 -4.99
C GLN A 238 -7.41 30.16 -5.64
N ALA A 239 -8.17 29.95 -6.72
CA ALA A 239 -8.89 31.02 -7.43
C ALA A 239 -10.00 31.63 -6.57
N GLN A 240 -10.81 30.79 -5.92
CA GLN A 240 -11.89 31.22 -5.03
C GLN A 240 -11.33 31.99 -3.82
N ARG A 241 -10.31 31.43 -3.16
CA ARG A 241 -9.66 32.04 -1.99
C ARG A 241 -9.11 33.43 -2.30
N SER A 242 -8.43 33.61 -3.44
CA SER A 242 -7.90 34.92 -3.85
C SER A 242 -9.00 35.98 -4.01
N THR A 243 -10.17 35.58 -4.53
CA THR A 243 -11.31 36.49 -4.70
C THR A 243 -11.95 36.84 -3.36
N LEU A 244 -12.19 35.83 -2.52
CA LEU A 244 -12.81 36.01 -1.19
C LEU A 244 -11.92 36.83 -0.25
N LEU A 245 -10.61 36.63 -0.26
CA LEU A 245 -9.68 37.43 0.55
C LEU A 245 -9.63 38.91 0.11
N ARG A 246 -9.79 39.21 -1.18
CA ARG A 246 -9.90 40.60 -1.67
C ARG A 246 -11.19 41.27 -1.20
N GLN A 247 -12.29 40.53 -1.16
CA GLN A 247 -13.56 41.03 -0.61
C GLN A 247 -13.45 41.28 0.89
N LEU A 248 -12.89 40.35 1.67
CA LEU A 248 -12.63 40.55 3.11
C LEU A 248 -11.71 41.75 3.36
N ALA A 249 -10.63 41.87 2.59
CA ALA A 249 -9.71 43.00 2.72
C ALA A 249 -10.42 44.34 2.50
N THR A 250 -11.37 44.39 1.56
CA THR A 250 -12.19 45.58 1.28
C THR A 250 -13.19 45.85 2.42
N LEU A 251 -13.88 44.82 2.92
CA LEU A 251 -14.86 44.93 4.01
C LEU A 251 -14.22 45.34 5.35
N HIS A 252 -13.02 44.83 5.64
CA HIS A 252 -12.29 45.09 6.88
C HIS A 252 -11.29 46.24 6.78
N ASN A 253 -11.19 46.91 5.63
CA ASN A 253 -10.24 47.98 5.37
C ASN A 253 -8.79 47.59 5.72
N THR A 254 -8.34 46.46 5.19
CA THR A 254 -7.04 45.84 5.49
C THR A 254 -6.41 45.28 4.21
N THR A 255 -5.32 44.50 4.34
CA THR A 255 -4.66 43.87 3.20
C THR A 255 -5.07 42.41 3.04
N VAL A 256 -5.03 41.91 1.80
CA VAL A 256 -5.23 40.50 1.46
C VAL A 256 -4.29 39.58 2.26
N ALA A 257 -3.04 40.03 2.49
CA ALA A 257 -2.06 39.26 3.24
C ALA A 257 -2.44 39.09 4.72
N LEU A 258 -2.93 40.17 5.36
CA LEU A 258 -3.38 40.13 6.75
C LEU A 258 -4.64 39.29 6.92
N GLU A 259 -5.62 39.42 6.01
CA GLU A 259 -6.82 38.57 6.04
C GLU A 259 -6.49 37.10 5.77
N GLY A 260 -5.58 36.83 4.82
CA GLY A 260 -5.08 35.48 4.60
C GLY A 260 -4.46 34.88 5.86
N ALA A 261 -3.58 35.63 6.54
CA ALA A 261 -2.96 35.20 7.78
C ALA A 261 -3.97 34.98 8.91
N ARG A 262 -5.00 35.85 9.02
CA ARG A 262 -6.09 35.70 10.00
C ARG A 262 -6.88 34.41 9.75
N VAL A 263 -7.33 34.20 8.52
CA VAL A 263 -8.11 33.02 8.11
C VAL A 263 -7.30 31.74 8.36
N ASP A 264 -6.02 31.73 7.98
CA ASP A 264 -5.16 30.55 8.18
C ASP A 264 -4.86 30.29 9.66
N GLY A 265 -4.71 31.35 10.46
CA GLY A 265 -4.55 31.28 11.90
C GLY A 265 -5.77 30.69 12.59
N LEU A 266 -6.97 31.18 12.27
CA LEU A 266 -8.22 30.67 12.82
C LEU A 266 -8.47 29.22 12.40
N ALA A 267 -8.19 28.89 11.14
CA ALA A 267 -8.28 27.52 10.66
C ALA A 267 -7.31 26.60 11.40
N ARG A 268 -6.06 27.01 11.68
CA ARG A 268 -5.12 26.21 12.49
C ARG A 268 -5.63 25.98 13.92
N GLN A 269 -6.08 27.04 14.58
CA GLN A 269 -6.62 26.95 15.95
C GLN A 269 -7.80 26.00 16.04
N ALA A 270 -8.75 26.07 15.09
CA ALA A 270 -9.90 25.17 15.06
C ALA A 270 -9.48 23.70 14.94
N ARG A 271 -8.44 23.40 14.16
CA ARG A 271 -7.92 22.05 13.99
C ARG A 271 -7.18 21.52 15.20
N GLU A 272 -6.33 22.35 15.78
CA GLU A 272 -5.63 22.00 17.03
C GLU A 272 -6.64 21.73 18.14
N ALA A 273 -7.73 22.51 18.22
CA ALA A 273 -8.82 22.26 19.15
C ALA A 273 -9.56 20.94 18.87
N ALA A 274 -9.83 20.62 17.59
CA ALA A 274 -10.46 19.37 17.19
C ALA A 274 -9.59 18.14 17.51
N LEU A 275 -8.30 18.19 17.16
CA LEU A 275 -7.32 17.16 17.50
C LEU A 275 -7.22 16.98 19.02
N ALA A 276 -7.14 18.07 19.77
CA ALA A 276 -7.11 18.01 21.22
C ALA A 276 -8.38 17.36 21.81
N GLN A 277 -9.54 17.57 21.18
CA GLN A 277 -10.77 16.89 21.56
C GLN A 277 -10.72 15.39 21.26
N GLU A 278 -10.23 15.00 20.09
CA GLU A 278 -10.05 13.59 19.71
C GLU A 278 -9.09 12.86 20.66
N ILE A 279 -7.95 13.49 20.97
CA ILE A 279 -6.99 12.99 21.97
C ILE A 279 -7.66 12.85 23.34
N ARG A 280 -8.44 13.83 23.80
CA ARG A 280 -9.20 13.71 25.06
C ARG A 280 -10.20 12.55 25.03
N ASN A 281 -10.97 12.45 23.95
CA ASN A 281 -12.00 11.41 23.79
C ASN A 281 -11.40 10.00 23.77
N SER A 282 -10.15 9.85 23.29
CA SER A 282 -9.46 8.55 23.26
C SER A 282 -9.34 7.89 24.64
N ALA A 283 -9.29 8.66 25.72
CA ALA A 283 -9.19 8.14 27.09
C ALA A 283 -10.42 7.32 27.50
N ALA A 284 -11.58 7.60 26.89
CA ALA A 284 -12.83 6.91 27.15
C ALA A 284 -13.15 5.82 26.12
N ALA A 285 -12.35 5.70 25.05
CA ALA A 285 -12.56 4.67 24.04
C ALA A 285 -12.25 3.28 24.62
N PRO A 286 -13.04 2.24 24.34
CA PRO A 286 -12.75 0.89 24.81
C PRO A 286 -11.43 0.38 24.21
N ALA A 287 -10.70 -0.44 24.96
CA ALA A 287 -9.44 -1.01 24.49
C ALA A 287 -9.68 -1.87 23.23
N PRO A 288 -8.85 -1.70 22.18
CA PRO A 288 -9.06 -2.40 20.93
C PRO A 288 -8.74 -3.90 21.12
N VAL A 289 -9.66 -4.75 20.67
CA VAL A 289 -9.47 -6.20 20.68
C VAL A 289 -8.85 -6.62 19.36
N VAL A 290 -7.81 -7.44 19.41
CA VAL A 290 -7.19 -8.01 18.19
C VAL A 290 -8.29 -8.69 17.38
N PRO A 291 -8.55 -8.27 16.12
CA PRO A 291 -9.50 -8.95 15.27
C PRO A 291 -9.12 -10.41 15.23
N ALA A 292 -10.07 -11.32 15.46
CA ALA A 292 -9.83 -12.73 15.24
C ALA A 292 -9.22 -12.84 13.85
N ALA A 293 -8.00 -13.40 13.75
CA ALA A 293 -7.37 -13.63 12.46
C ALA A 293 -8.44 -14.28 11.61
N SER A 294 -8.83 -13.66 10.50
CA SER A 294 -9.83 -14.24 9.60
C SER A 294 -9.29 -15.61 9.24
N SER A 295 -9.75 -16.64 9.95
CA SER A 295 -9.67 -17.99 9.48
C SER A 295 -10.40 -17.90 8.17
N VAL A 296 -9.63 -17.95 7.08
CA VAL A 296 -10.20 -18.25 5.79
C VAL A 296 -10.84 -19.61 6.04
N THR A 297 -12.13 -19.60 6.36
CA THR A 297 -12.94 -20.81 6.36
C THR A 297 -12.67 -21.42 5.01
N PRO A 298 -12.11 -22.65 4.93
CA PRO A 298 -12.06 -23.37 3.67
C PRO A 298 -13.49 -23.31 3.13
N LEU A 299 -13.67 -22.78 1.92
CA LEU A 299 -14.96 -22.78 1.26
C LEU A 299 -15.50 -24.21 1.31
N ASN A 300 -16.46 -24.46 2.20
CA ASN A 300 -17.27 -25.65 2.15
C ASN A 300 -18.22 -25.43 0.96
N PRO A 301 -18.17 -26.24 -0.11
CA PRO A 301 -18.97 -26.00 -1.31
C PRO A 301 -20.47 -26.24 -1.11
N ALA A 302 -20.89 -26.70 0.06
CA ALA A 302 -22.29 -26.95 0.38
C ALA A 302 -22.82 -25.84 1.29
N SER A 303 -23.96 -25.26 0.90
CA SER A 303 -24.77 -24.29 1.65
C SER A 303 -24.50 -22.80 1.36
N GLN A 304 -24.87 -22.36 0.15
CA GLN A 304 -25.46 -21.02 -0.02
C GLN A 304 -27.00 -21.16 -0.12
N PRO A 305 -27.79 -20.27 0.51
CA PRO A 305 -29.23 -20.20 0.32
C PRO A 305 -29.55 -19.79 -1.13
N GLN A 306 -30.34 -20.59 -1.84
CA GLN A 306 -30.79 -20.28 -3.19
C GLN A 306 -31.71 -19.05 -3.19
N GLN A 307 -31.32 -18.00 -3.92
CA GLN A 307 -32.23 -16.93 -4.34
C GLN A 307 -32.50 -17.09 -5.85
N PRO A 308 -33.75 -16.94 -6.34
CA PRO A 308 -34.14 -17.44 -7.66
C PRO A 308 -33.53 -16.64 -8.81
N ALA A 309 -32.94 -17.34 -9.78
CA ALA A 309 -32.47 -16.75 -11.03
C ALA A 309 -33.64 -16.36 -11.94
N ALA A 310 -33.57 -15.16 -12.51
CA ALA A 310 -34.44 -14.73 -13.61
C ALA A 310 -34.18 -15.56 -14.89
N PRO A 311 -35.20 -15.85 -15.71
CA PRO A 311 -35.04 -16.71 -16.88
C PRO A 311 -34.27 -16.03 -18.02
N ALA A 312 -33.25 -16.72 -18.53
CA ALA A 312 -32.47 -16.32 -19.71
C ALA A 312 -33.23 -16.63 -21.02
N PRO A 313 -33.10 -15.80 -22.07
CA PRO A 313 -33.76 -16.03 -23.37
C PRO A 313 -33.09 -17.16 -24.16
N ALA A 314 -33.89 -17.84 -24.99
CA ALA A 314 -33.55 -19.06 -25.74
C ALA A 314 -32.47 -18.84 -26.83
N PRO A 315 -31.63 -19.86 -27.11
CA PRO A 315 -30.54 -19.76 -28.07
C PRO A 315 -31.02 -19.90 -29.53
N ILE A 316 -30.55 -19.01 -30.40
CA ILE A 316 -30.65 -19.13 -31.86
C ILE A 316 -29.54 -20.08 -32.34
N ALA A 317 -29.92 -21.08 -33.15
CA ALA A 317 -29.01 -22.08 -33.70
C ALA A 317 -28.04 -21.48 -34.74
N ALA A 318 -26.73 -21.75 -34.58
CA ALA A 318 -25.70 -21.49 -35.59
C ALA A 318 -25.53 -22.72 -36.52
N PRO A 319 -25.21 -22.54 -37.82
CA PRO A 319 -25.17 -23.63 -38.79
C PRO A 319 -23.92 -24.52 -38.67
N ALA A 320 -24.06 -25.77 -39.10
CA ALA A 320 -23.05 -26.83 -39.03
C ALA A 320 -21.81 -26.57 -39.93
N PRO A 321 -20.61 -27.02 -39.52
CA PRO A 321 -19.40 -26.93 -40.35
C PRO A 321 -19.37 -28.02 -41.45
N ALA A 322 -18.85 -27.65 -42.62
CA ALA A 322 -18.66 -28.50 -43.80
C ALA A 322 -17.46 -29.49 -43.64
N PRO A 323 -17.43 -30.62 -44.39
CA PRO A 323 -16.40 -31.65 -44.25
C PRO A 323 -15.05 -31.26 -44.89
N ALA A 324 -13.95 -31.68 -44.25
CA ALA A 324 -12.57 -31.45 -44.68
C ALA A 324 -12.14 -32.33 -45.87
N PRO A 325 -11.26 -31.85 -46.77
CA PRO A 325 -10.77 -32.62 -47.92
C PRO A 325 -9.61 -33.59 -47.56
N ALA A 326 -9.50 -34.65 -48.37
CA ALA A 326 -8.59 -35.79 -48.25
C ALA A 326 -7.09 -35.45 -48.46
N PRO A 327 -6.15 -36.30 -47.96
CA PRO A 327 -4.71 -36.05 -48.06
C PRO A 327 -4.10 -36.41 -49.43
N ALA A 328 -3.14 -35.59 -49.88
CA ALA A 328 -2.34 -35.79 -51.09
C ALA A 328 -1.00 -36.52 -50.80
N PRO A 329 -0.28 -37.06 -51.81
CA PRO A 329 0.67 -38.16 -51.64
C PRO A 329 2.08 -37.77 -51.19
N VAL A 330 2.74 -38.75 -50.57
CA VAL A 330 4.07 -38.72 -49.95
C VAL A 330 5.19 -38.61 -51.01
N ARG A 331 6.18 -37.74 -50.78
CA ARG A 331 7.42 -37.64 -51.57
C ARG A 331 8.56 -38.45 -50.90
N PRO A 332 9.50 -39.07 -51.65
CA PRO A 332 10.51 -39.96 -51.07
C PRO A 332 11.59 -39.22 -50.25
N ALA A 333 12.11 -39.93 -49.25
CA ALA A 333 13.17 -39.50 -48.34
C ALA A 333 14.52 -39.25 -49.04
N PRO A 334 15.34 -38.28 -48.59
CA PRO A 334 16.75 -38.20 -48.96
C PRO A 334 17.60 -39.21 -48.17
N ALA A 335 18.65 -39.69 -48.84
CA ALA A 335 19.61 -40.71 -48.41
C ALA A 335 20.41 -40.37 -47.12
N PRO A 336 20.97 -41.37 -46.42
CA PRO A 336 21.67 -41.17 -45.16
C PRO A 336 23.04 -40.52 -45.35
N VAL A 337 23.34 -39.53 -44.52
CA VAL A 337 24.68 -38.92 -44.39
C VAL A 337 25.59 -39.87 -43.58
N PRO A 338 26.87 -40.07 -43.96
CA PRO A 338 27.78 -40.96 -43.24
C PRO A 338 28.07 -40.52 -41.81
N ALA A 339 28.27 -41.50 -40.92
CA ALA A 339 28.59 -41.32 -39.51
C ALA A 339 29.92 -40.55 -39.30
N PRO A 340 30.05 -39.72 -38.25
CA PRO A 340 31.31 -39.09 -37.90
C PRO A 340 32.32 -40.14 -37.41
N ALA A 341 33.59 -39.97 -37.79
CA ALA A 341 34.72 -40.78 -37.35
C ALA A 341 34.90 -40.72 -35.81
N PRO A 342 35.42 -41.79 -35.18
CA PRO A 342 35.64 -41.83 -33.74
C PRO A 342 36.69 -40.82 -33.29
N ALA A 343 36.39 -40.09 -32.21
CA ALA A 343 37.30 -39.18 -31.55
C ALA A 343 38.53 -39.92 -30.98
N PRO A 344 39.73 -39.31 -31.02
CA PRO A 344 40.94 -39.91 -30.47
C PRO A 344 40.86 -40.08 -28.94
N ALA A 345 41.54 -41.11 -28.44
CA ALA A 345 41.57 -41.50 -27.03
C ALA A 345 42.08 -40.37 -26.11
N PRO A 346 41.58 -40.27 -24.86
CA PRO A 346 42.05 -39.27 -23.91
C PRO A 346 43.50 -39.51 -23.51
N ALA A 347 44.29 -38.43 -23.48
CA ALA A 347 45.64 -38.42 -22.94
C ALA A 347 45.62 -38.70 -21.41
N PRO A 348 46.69 -39.31 -20.85
CA PRO A 348 46.78 -39.57 -19.41
C PRO A 348 46.73 -38.28 -18.58
N ALA A 349 45.98 -38.33 -17.49
CA ALA A 349 45.85 -37.22 -16.53
C ALA A 349 47.20 -36.84 -15.90
N PRO A 350 47.51 -35.53 -15.73
CA PRO A 350 48.66 -35.08 -14.96
C PRO A 350 48.57 -35.57 -13.51
N ALA A 351 49.73 -35.88 -12.92
CA ALA A 351 49.85 -36.26 -11.52
C ALA A 351 49.27 -35.19 -10.57
N PRO A 352 48.70 -35.57 -9.41
CA PRO A 352 48.11 -34.61 -8.47
C PRO A 352 49.16 -33.63 -7.95
N ALA A 353 48.87 -32.33 -8.08
CA ALA A 353 49.63 -31.29 -7.40
C ALA A 353 49.50 -31.46 -5.87
N PRO A 354 50.55 -31.14 -5.08
CA PRO A 354 50.48 -31.17 -3.63
C PRO A 354 49.33 -30.32 -3.10
N ALA A 355 48.63 -30.82 -2.09
CA ALA A 355 47.51 -30.14 -1.45
C ALA A 355 47.94 -28.74 -0.96
N PRO A 356 47.15 -27.67 -1.23
CA PRO A 356 47.40 -26.36 -0.67
C PRO A 356 47.38 -26.42 0.85
N ALA A 357 48.35 -25.74 1.50
CA ALA A 357 48.32 -25.54 2.93
C ALA A 357 46.99 -24.90 3.36
N PRO A 358 46.43 -25.24 4.54
CA PRO A 358 45.18 -24.67 5.01
C PRO A 358 45.27 -23.14 5.01
N ALA A 359 44.30 -22.49 4.37
CA ALA A 359 44.16 -21.04 4.45
C ALA A 359 44.00 -20.65 5.93
N PRO A 360 44.70 -19.60 6.41
CA PRO A 360 44.49 -19.10 7.76
C PRO A 360 43.01 -18.78 7.96
N ALA A 361 42.48 -19.18 9.13
CA ALA A 361 41.09 -18.96 9.49
C ALA A 361 40.70 -17.50 9.24
N PRO A 362 39.48 -17.24 8.70
CA PRO A 362 39.00 -15.88 8.52
C PRO A 362 39.15 -15.12 9.83
N ALA A 363 39.74 -13.92 9.76
CA ALA A 363 39.75 -13.02 10.91
C ALA A 363 38.30 -12.87 11.43
N PRO A 364 38.08 -12.86 12.75
CA PRO A 364 36.76 -12.64 13.32
C PRO A 364 36.11 -11.44 12.65
N ALA A 365 34.84 -11.58 12.24
CA ALA A 365 34.06 -10.46 11.75
C ALA A 365 34.23 -9.28 12.73
N PRO A 366 34.39 -8.03 12.25
CA PRO A 366 34.45 -6.87 13.12
C PRO A 366 33.30 -6.95 14.11
N ALA A 367 33.60 -6.82 15.40
CA ALA A 367 32.58 -6.75 16.42
C ALA A 367 31.49 -5.75 15.97
N PRO A 368 30.20 -6.05 16.15
CA PRO A 368 29.13 -5.12 15.85
C PRO A 368 29.53 -3.75 16.39
N ALA A 369 29.42 -2.71 15.56
CA ALA A 369 29.60 -1.34 16.03
C ALA A 369 28.80 -1.20 17.34
N PRO A 370 29.38 -0.61 18.39
CA PRO A 370 28.72 -0.50 19.68
C PRO A 370 27.30 0.02 19.43
N ALA A 371 26.31 -0.72 19.96
CA ALA A 371 24.91 -0.34 19.86
C ALA A 371 24.81 1.15 20.23
N PRO A 372 24.14 1.98 19.42
CA PRO A 372 24.13 3.41 19.65
C PRO A 372 23.73 3.67 21.09
N SER A 373 24.58 4.37 21.83
CA SER A 373 24.31 4.77 23.21
C SER A 373 23.15 5.78 23.21
N GLY A 374 21.94 5.25 23.32
CA GLY A 374 20.66 5.95 23.33
C GLY A 374 19.53 4.94 23.53
N SER A 375 18.39 5.37 24.08
CA SER A 375 17.18 4.53 24.09
C SER A 375 16.89 4.03 22.67
N TYR A 376 16.46 2.77 22.50
CA TYR A 376 16.13 2.20 21.18
C TYR A 376 15.18 3.12 20.39
N ILE A 377 14.27 3.80 21.10
CA ILE A 377 13.33 4.78 20.56
C ILE A 377 14.07 5.94 19.87
N GLN A 378 15.13 6.45 20.48
CA GLN A 378 15.91 7.56 19.94
C GLN A 378 16.65 7.15 18.66
N VAL A 379 17.20 5.93 18.63
CA VAL A 379 17.85 5.38 17.44
C VAL A 379 16.85 5.24 16.30
N MET A 380 15.69 4.66 16.59
CA MET A 380 14.59 4.48 15.65
C MET A 380 14.13 5.83 15.07
N VAL A 381 13.81 6.81 15.92
CA VAL A 381 13.33 8.11 15.45
C VAL A 381 14.42 8.87 14.69
N ASN A 382 15.68 8.86 15.17
CA ASN A 382 16.78 9.50 14.45
C ASN A 382 16.98 8.89 13.06
N TYR A 383 16.85 7.57 12.93
CA TYR A 383 16.91 6.89 11.64
C TYR A 383 15.78 7.39 10.72
N ALA A 384 14.53 7.42 11.20
CA ALA A 384 13.38 7.89 10.44
C ALA A 384 13.57 9.35 9.98
N MET A 385 13.99 10.22 10.89
CA MET A 385 14.25 11.63 10.63
C MET A 385 15.34 11.84 9.58
N ALA A 386 16.40 11.01 9.59
CA ALA A 386 17.46 11.05 8.59
C ALA A 386 17.00 10.67 7.18
N GLN A 387 15.81 10.08 7.04
CA GLN A 387 15.22 9.76 5.73
C GLN A 387 14.40 10.93 5.15
N SER A 388 14.28 12.04 5.86
CA SER A 388 13.50 13.20 5.41
C SER A 388 13.94 13.68 4.03
N GLY A 389 12.98 13.99 3.16
CA GLY A 389 13.19 14.40 1.77
C GLY A 389 13.25 13.24 0.77
N LYS A 390 13.44 11.99 1.21
CA LYS A 390 13.34 10.83 0.31
C LYS A 390 11.93 10.70 -0.25
N SER A 391 11.84 10.22 -1.48
CA SER A 391 10.54 10.00 -2.11
C SER A 391 9.79 8.85 -1.43
N TYR A 392 8.47 8.99 -1.34
CA TYR A 392 7.63 7.84 -1.12
C TYR A 392 7.83 6.84 -2.26
N GLN A 393 8.08 5.59 -1.89
CA GLN A 393 8.10 4.48 -2.82
C GLN A 393 7.32 3.33 -2.24
N TRP A 394 6.41 2.83 -3.05
CA TRP A 394 5.68 1.63 -2.73
C TRP A 394 6.54 0.41 -2.41
N GLY A 395 6.18 -0.32 -1.36
CA GLY A 395 6.95 -1.49 -0.93
C GLY A 395 8.35 -1.11 -0.43
N GLY A 396 8.67 0.20 -0.41
CA GLY A 396 10.00 0.72 -0.23
C GLY A 396 10.51 0.55 1.19
N THR A 397 11.76 0.09 1.28
CA THR A 397 12.52 -0.06 2.52
C THR A 397 13.82 0.75 2.48
N GLY A 398 13.88 1.78 1.64
CA GLY A 398 14.93 2.81 1.66
C GLY A 398 15.71 3.02 0.37
N ASN A 399 15.48 2.21 -0.68
CA ASN A 399 16.08 2.41 -2.00
C ASN A 399 15.13 2.00 -3.15
N PRO A 400 14.75 2.91 -4.06
CA PRO A 400 14.98 4.36 -4.03
C PRO A 400 14.18 5.16 -2.97
N GLY A 401 13.22 4.56 -2.27
CA GLY A 401 12.38 5.28 -1.30
C GLY A 401 11.73 4.40 -0.24
N PHE A 402 10.75 4.95 0.47
CA PHE A 402 10.05 4.29 1.58
C PHE A 402 8.53 4.32 1.39
N ASP A 403 7.83 3.29 1.86
CA ASP A 403 6.43 3.42 2.23
C ASP A 403 6.27 3.56 3.77
N CYS A 404 5.04 3.77 4.23
CA CYS A 404 4.73 4.07 5.64
C CYS A 404 5.31 3.01 6.60
N SER A 405 4.92 1.76 6.40
CA SER A 405 5.33 0.63 7.23
C SER A 405 6.77 0.18 6.98
N GLY A 406 7.32 0.44 5.79
CA GLY A 406 8.72 0.19 5.46
C GLY A 406 9.66 1.19 6.15
N LEU A 407 9.27 2.46 6.26
CA LEU A 407 9.97 3.44 7.09
C LEU A 407 9.97 3.01 8.56
N VAL A 408 8.81 2.63 9.10
CA VAL A 408 8.71 2.11 10.48
C VAL A 408 9.60 0.88 10.66
N MET A 409 9.45 -0.12 9.81
CA MET A 409 10.20 -1.39 9.89
C MET A 409 11.70 -1.18 9.88
N THR A 410 12.21 -0.33 8.99
CA THR A 410 13.65 -0.04 8.89
C THR A 410 14.16 0.83 10.03
N SER A 411 13.32 1.72 10.57
CA SER A 411 13.63 2.50 11.77
C SER A 411 13.77 1.61 13.00
N PHE A 412 12.85 0.65 13.21
CA PHE A 412 12.96 -0.34 14.28
C PHE A 412 14.19 -1.24 14.06
N ALA A 413 14.44 -1.68 12.83
CA ALA A 413 15.59 -2.51 12.50
C ALA A 413 16.92 -1.80 12.79
N ALA A 414 17.02 -0.49 12.53
CA ALA A 414 18.18 0.32 12.90
C ALA A 414 18.41 0.40 14.42
N ALA A 415 17.35 0.25 15.21
CA ALA A 415 17.39 0.14 16.67
C ALA A 415 17.52 -1.30 17.18
N GLY A 416 17.68 -2.29 16.29
CA GLY A 416 17.83 -3.71 16.64
C GLY A 416 16.53 -4.46 16.95
N VAL A 417 15.36 -3.87 16.64
CA VAL A 417 14.05 -4.47 16.88
C VAL A 417 13.41 -4.88 15.54
N SER A 418 12.87 -6.10 15.48
CA SER A 418 12.14 -6.57 14.30
C SER A 418 10.65 -6.35 14.49
N VAL A 419 10.01 -5.74 13.48
CA VAL A 419 8.55 -5.57 13.43
C VAL A 419 8.02 -6.09 12.08
N PRO A 420 6.75 -6.50 11.99
CA PRO A 420 6.16 -6.98 10.74
C PRO A 420 6.25 -5.96 9.60
N ARG A 421 6.10 -6.42 8.35
CA ARG A 421 6.22 -5.53 7.17
C ARG A 421 5.06 -4.56 7.00
N THR A 422 3.86 -4.89 7.47
CA THR A 422 2.64 -4.11 7.20
C THR A 422 2.22 -3.28 8.42
N GLY A 423 1.67 -2.09 8.20
CA GLY A 423 1.27 -1.17 9.28
C GLY A 423 0.24 -1.80 10.23
N THR A 424 -0.77 -2.48 9.69
CA THR A 424 -1.72 -3.24 10.51
C THR A 424 -1.04 -4.29 11.40
N ALA A 425 -0.13 -5.08 10.84
CA ALA A 425 0.58 -6.09 11.63
C ALA A 425 1.56 -5.45 12.62
N GLN A 426 2.12 -4.27 12.32
CA GLN A 426 2.93 -3.50 13.27
C GLN A 426 2.08 -3.00 14.44
N PHE A 427 0.86 -2.52 14.20
CA PHE A 427 -0.03 -2.12 15.29
C PHE A 427 -0.47 -3.31 16.17
N TRP A 428 -0.88 -4.42 15.53
CA TRP A 428 -1.29 -5.64 16.23
C TRP A 428 -0.14 -6.50 16.76
N GLY A 429 1.09 -6.24 16.34
CA GLY A 429 2.31 -6.88 16.84
C GLY A 429 2.86 -6.24 18.12
N ALA A 430 2.48 -5.00 18.43
CA ALA A 430 2.95 -4.30 19.62
C ALA A 430 2.47 -4.98 20.92
N PRO A 431 3.30 -5.07 21.97
CA PRO A 431 2.91 -5.63 23.26
C PRO A 431 1.84 -4.79 23.98
N THR A 432 1.83 -3.48 23.74
CA THR A 432 0.92 -2.55 24.42
C THR A 432 0.21 -1.64 23.42
N ARG A 433 -1.08 -1.36 23.67
CA ARG A 433 -1.80 -0.26 23.02
C ARG A 433 -2.21 0.74 24.10
N VAL A 434 -2.02 2.02 23.81
CA VAL A 434 -2.37 3.11 24.72
C VAL A 434 -3.36 4.04 24.03
N PRO A 435 -4.34 4.62 24.75
CA PRO A 435 -5.17 5.66 24.16
C PRO A 435 -4.29 6.85 23.76
N LEU A 436 -4.68 7.61 22.73
CA LEU A 436 -3.90 8.76 22.23
C LEU A 436 -3.58 9.78 23.33
N SER A 437 -4.45 9.94 24.33
CA SER A 437 -4.21 10.76 25.53
C SER A 437 -2.96 10.37 26.33
N GLN A 438 -2.43 9.17 26.11
CA GLN A 438 -1.23 8.63 26.75
C GLN A 438 -0.11 8.36 25.74
N MET A 439 -0.24 8.83 24.49
CA MET A 439 0.79 8.66 23.47
C MET A 439 2.08 9.37 23.89
N ARG A 440 3.21 8.76 23.56
CA ARG A 440 4.56 9.22 23.91
C ARG A 440 5.47 9.12 22.70
N TYR A 441 6.53 9.91 22.73
CA TYR A 441 7.60 9.87 21.74
C TYR A 441 8.03 8.41 21.46
N GLY A 442 7.96 7.99 20.19
CA GLY A 442 8.23 6.63 19.75
C GLY A 442 7.02 5.73 19.52
N ASP A 443 5.83 6.10 20.02
CA ASP A 443 4.62 5.32 19.78
C ASP A 443 4.23 5.36 18.29
N LEU A 444 3.60 4.27 17.82
CA LEU A 444 3.10 4.18 16.46
C LEU A 444 1.64 4.57 16.38
N LEU A 445 1.34 5.52 15.49
CA LEU A 445 0.00 5.99 15.20
C LEU A 445 -0.49 5.37 13.90
N VAL A 446 -1.72 4.88 13.89
CA VAL A 446 -2.38 4.33 12.70
C VAL A 446 -3.55 5.18 12.29
N PHE A 447 -3.84 5.18 10.99
CA PHE A 447 -4.83 6.05 10.37
C PHE A 447 -5.71 5.28 9.40
N ASN A 448 -6.93 5.80 9.22
CA ASN A 448 -7.97 5.31 8.30
C ASN A 448 -8.23 3.82 8.50
N GLU A 449 -8.97 3.48 9.56
CA GLU A 449 -9.43 2.11 9.75
C GLU A 449 -10.50 1.75 8.69
N SER A 450 -10.21 0.76 7.84
CA SER A 450 -11.02 0.49 6.64
C SER A 450 -11.22 -1.01 6.38
N PRO A 451 -12.47 -1.53 6.48
CA PRO A 451 -13.67 -0.83 6.96
C PRO A 451 -13.56 -0.42 8.45
N ALA A 452 -14.36 0.56 8.88
CA ALA A 452 -14.41 0.95 10.29
C ALA A 452 -14.73 -0.27 11.18
N GLY A 453 -13.98 -0.44 12.27
CA GLY A 453 -14.07 -1.59 13.17
C GLY A 453 -13.43 -2.89 12.67
N SER A 454 -12.75 -2.89 11.52
CA SER A 454 -12.06 -4.08 10.99
C SER A 454 -10.69 -4.37 11.62
N GLY A 455 -10.12 -3.38 12.31
CA GLY A 455 -8.72 -3.39 12.73
C GLY A 455 -7.72 -3.37 11.58
N GLN A 456 -8.12 -3.02 10.36
CA GLN A 456 -7.23 -2.84 9.22
C GLN A 456 -6.95 -1.36 9.00
N PHE A 457 -5.68 -0.97 9.00
CA PHE A 457 -5.27 0.42 8.87
C PHE A 457 -4.56 0.65 7.54
N GLU A 458 -4.84 1.80 6.94
CA GLU A 458 -4.24 2.16 5.67
C GLU A 458 -2.85 2.80 5.79
N HIS A 459 -2.56 3.41 6.95
CA HIS A 459 -1.31 4.13 7.16
C HIS A 459 -0.80 4.01 8.59
N ILE A 460 0.51 4.15 8.75
CA ILE A 460 1.20 4.13 10.04
C ILE A 460 2.33 5.15 10.06
N ALA A 461 2.52 5.81 11.20
CA ALA A 461 3.54 6.82 11.42
C ALA A 461 4.16 6.72 12.81
N ILE A 462 5.35 7.27 13.00
CA ILE A 462 6.05 7.31 14.29
C ILE A 462 5.79 8.65 14.96
N TYR A 463 5.22 8.65 16.17
CA TYR A 463 4.99 9.87 16.95
C TYR A 463 6.29 10.43 17.51
N ILE A 464 6.52 11.73 17.32
CA ILE A 464 7.75 12.41 17.73
C ILE A 464 7.50 13.54 18.74
N GLY A 465 6.34 13.54 19.40
CA GLY A 465 5.95 14.60 20.34
C GLY A 465 5.35 15.82 19.65
N ASN A 466 4.86 16.78 20.44
CA ASN A 466 4.30 18.06 19.96
C ASN A 466 3.24 17.92 18.86
N ASP A 467 2.40 16.89 18.97
CA ASP A 467 1.38 16.57 17.96
C ASP A 467 1.95 16.37 16.55
N GLN A 468 3.17 15.85 16.45
CA GLN A 468 3.88 15.58 15.20
C GLN A 468 4.24 14.12 15.05
N VAL A 469 4.35 13.70 13.79
CA VAL A 469 4.84 12.39 13.39
C VAL A 469 5.91 12.51 12.32
N VAL A 470 6.81 11.52 12.26
CA VAL A 470 7.64 11.27 11.08
C VAL A 470 7.03 10.10 10.29
N GLN A 471 6.88 10.30 8.98
CA GLN A 471 6.10 9.39 8.15
C GLN A 471 6.49 9.41 6.67
N ALA A 472 5.99 8.42 5.93
CA ALA A 472 6.08 8.32 4.47
C ALA A 472 4.65 8.13 3.92
N LEU A 473 4.02 9.22 3.49
CA LEU A 473 2.56 9.26 3.27
C LEU A 473 2.12 8.56 1.99
N ALA A 474 2.53 9.13 0.86
CA ALA A 474 2.03 8.82 -0.46
C ALA A 474 2.97 9.42 -1.54
N PRO A 475 2.90 8.97 -2.80
CA PRO A 475 3.63 9.59 -3.90
C PRO A 475 3.40 11.09 -3.97
N GLY A 476 4.46 11.87 -4.21
CA GLY A 476 4.41 13.34 -4.21
C GLY A 476 4.55 14.00 -2.84
N TYR A 477 4.46 13.23 -1.74
CA TYR A 477 4.77 13.68 -0.39
C TYR A 477 6.11 13.06 0.04
N PRO A 478 7.16 13.86 0.29
CA PRO A 478 8.44 13.31 0.75
C PRO A 478 8.29 12.73 2.16
N VAL A 479 9.18 11.81 2.51
CA VAL A 479 9.37 11.42 3.90
C VAL A 479 9.68 12.66 4.73
N GLY A 480 9.08 12.79 5.90
CA GLY A 480 9.33 13.96 6.74
C GLY A 480 8.42 14.07 7.95
N VAL A 481 8.51 15.22 8.61
CA VAL A 481 7.70 15.58 9.78
C VAL A 481 6.43 16.28 9.36
N TYR A 482 5.31 15.81 9.91
CA TYR A 482 3.99 16.38 9.69
C TYR A 482 3.26 16.56 11.01
N SER A 483 2.50 17.65 11.13
CA SER A 483 1.57 17.85 12.24
C SER A 483 0.37 16.91 12.08
N LEU A 484 -0.09 16.31 13.18
CA LEU A 484 -1.32 15.53 13.24
C LEU A 484 -2.53 16.37 12.82
N SER A 485 -2.57 17.66 13.18
CA SER A 485 -3.65 18.56 12.79
C SER A 485 -3.68 18.85 11.28
N ASP A 486 -2.52 18.81 10.62
CA ASP A 486 -2.41 18.96 9.16
C ASP A 486 -2.60 17.61 8.43
N MET A 487 -2.30 16.48 9.07
CA MET A 487 -2.65 15.17 8.54
C MET A 487 -4.17 14.93 8.60
N ALA A 488 -4.84 15.40 9.66
CA ALA A 488 -6.29 15.38 9.74
C ALA A 488 -6.95 16.21 8.61
N LEU A 489 -6.35 17.36 8.21
CA LEU A 489 -6.73 18.06 6.97
C LEU A 489 -6.56 17.20 5.73
N GLY A 490 -5.56 16.33 5.75
CA GLY A 490 -5.31 15.36 4.68
C GLY A 490 -6.33 14.24 4.59
N GLY A 491 -7.36 14.24 5.45
CA GLY A 491 -8.31 13.15 5.54
C GLY A 491 -7.82 11.94 6.29
N MET A 492 -6.69 12.06 6.96
CA MET A 492 -6.13 10.99 7.76
C MET A 492 -6.87 10.96 9.08
N GLN A 493 -7.87 10.10 9.18
CA GLN A 493 -8.59 9.88 10.41
C GLN A 493 -7.71 9.08 11.36
N LEU A 494 -7.38 9.67 12.51
CA LEU A 494 -6.50 9.05 13.50
C LEU A 494 -7.27 7.98 14.27
N TYR A 495 -6.64 6.82 14.48
CA TYR A 495 -7.22 5.78 15.32
C TYR A 495 -7.06 6.14 16.81
N PRO A 496 -8.06 5.91 17.69
CA PRO A 496 -8.02 6.36 19.09
C PRO A 496 -6.96 5.68 19.96
N TYR A 497 -6.16 4.77 19.41
CA TYR A 497 -5.08 4.09 20.10
C TYR A 497 -3.76 4.16 19.34
N ALA A 498 -2.67 4.32 20.09
CA ALA A 498 -1.31 4.18 19.63
C ALA A 498 -0.75 2.80 20.02
N ALA A 499 0.11 2.23 19.18
CA ALA A 499 0.85 1.02 19.47
C ALA A 499 2.20 1.36 20.10
N ARG A 500 2.51 0.75 21.26
CA ARG A 500 3.75 0.94 22.00
C ARG A 500 4.55 -0.36 22.04
N TYR A 501 5.79 -0.26 21.58
CA TYR A 501 6.78 -1.34 21.54
C TYR A 501 7.67 -1.39 22.76
#